data_AF-A0AAV3JPR7-F1
#
_entry.id   AF-A0AAV3JPR7-F1
#
_cell.length_a   1.000
_cell.length_b   1.000
_cell.length_c   1.000
_cell.angle_alpha   90.00
_cell.angle_beta   90.00
_cell.angle_gamma   90.00
#
_symmetry.space_group_name_H-M   'P 1'
#
loop_
_entity.id
_entity.type
_entity.pdbx_description
1 polymer ?
#
loop_
_entity_poly.entity_id
_entity_poly.type
_entity_poly.pdbx_seq_one_letter_code
_entity_poly.pdbx_strand_id
1 'polypeptide(L)'
;MRKILLIGLILQALFGEEAVQKLLQCSAIFESKKAELKDDLRRLSEKEQSLRILQTENARLLDEKNDLLNKKEKEVEEKLKNLAAKEEAFKTLQTEEKKRLKNLIEENEGILREIKQAKDNKIGETYSKMKDSKSALILENLPAQNALEILMALKPQELGKILAKMDPKKAAALTELWQKPPRENKEIPKTIPPTPPIVPTPSKEPMIKDPNTKEPAGV
;
A
#
# COMPACT_ATOMS: atom_id res chain seq x y z
N MET A 1 -35.95 -80.27 87.10
CA MET A 1 -35.59 -80.59 85.70
C MET A 1 -36.31 -79.69 84.68
N ARG A 2 -37.66 -79.62 84.66
CA ARG A 2 -38.43 -78.76 83.71
C ARG A 2 -38.11 -77.26 83.74
N LYS A 3 -37.87 -76.68 84.93
CA LYS A 3 -37.56 -75.24 85.08
C LYS A 3 -36.16 -74.87 84.56
N ILE A 4 -35.17 -75.76 84.69
CA ILE A 4 -33.80 -75.54 84.20
C ILE A 4 -33.75 -75.60 82.67
N LEU A 5 -34.55 -76.48 82.06
CA LEU A 5 -34.68 -76.62 80.61
C LEU A 5 -35.36 -75.39 79.97
N LEU A 6 -36.36 -74.81 80.65
CA LEU A 6 -36.98 -73.55 80.23
C LEU A 6 -36.05 -72.35 80.36
N ILE A 7 -35.24 -72.27 81.42
CA ILE A 7 -34.26 -71.20 81.60
C ILE A 7 -33.15 -71.29 80.53
N GLY A 8 -32.69 -72.49 80.18
CA GLY A 8 -31.72 -72.69 79.10
C GLY A 8 -32.26 -72.29 77.71
N LEU A 9 -33.53 -72.57 77.42
CA LEU A 9 -34.19 -72.17 76.16
C LEU A 9 -34.35 -70.64 76.06
N ILE A 10 -34.72 -69.98 77.16
CA ILE A 10 -34.85 -68.52 77.23
C ILE A 10 -33.47 -67.85 77.07
N LEU A 11 -32.42 -68.42 77.66
CA LEU A 11 -31.06 -67.89 77.52
C LEU A 11 -30.56 -67.97 76.07
N GLN A 12 -30.85 -69.05 75.35
CA GLN A 12 -30.51 -69.17 73.92
C GLN A 12 -31.30 -68.22 73.01
N ALA A 13 -32.55 -67.91 73.34
CA ALA A 13 -33.36 -66.95 72.58
C ALA A 13 -32.82 -65.51 72.72
N LEU A 14 -32.33 -65.13 73.90
CA LEU A 14 -31.78 -63.80 74.17
C LEU A 14 -30.46 -63.54 73.44
N PHE A 15 -29.62 -64.56 73.22
CA PHE A 15 -28.38 -64.42 72.41
C PHE A 15 -28.63 -64.39 70.89
N GLY A 16 -29.78 -64.87 70.40
CA GLY A 16 -30.12 -64.86 68.97
C GLY A 16 -30.60 -63.50 68.45
N GLU A 17 -31.22 -62.69 69.31
CA GLU A 17 -31.83 -61.40 68.94
C GLU A 17 -30.79 -60.33 68.57
N GLU A 18 -29.64 -60.31 69.25
CA GLU A 18 -28.54 -59.38 68.97
C GLU A 18 -27.86 -59.66 67.61
N ALA A 19 -27.77 -60.94 67.20
CA ALA A 19 -27.23 -61.34 65.91
C ALA A 19 -28.17 -60.94 64.75
N VAL A 20 -29.49 -61.03 64.95
CA VAL A 20 -30.51 -60.62 63.97
C VAL A 20 -30.52 -59.10 63.80
N GLN A 21 -30.39 -58.32 64.89
CA GLN A 21 -30.29 -56.86 64.80
C GLN A 21 -29.05 -56.38 64.03
N LYS A 22 -27.88 -57.01 64.24
CA LYS A 22 -26.66 -56.71 63.48
C LYS A 22 -26.83 -57.01 61.99
N LEU A 23 -27.46 -58.14 61.65
CA LEU A 23 -27.75 -58.51 60.25
C LEU A 23 -28.69 -57.51 59.56
N LEU A 24 -29.73 -57.05 60.26
CA LEU A 24 -30.65 -56.02 59.78
C LEU A 24 -29.95 -54.68 59.55
N GLN A 25 -29.05 -54.26 60.45
CA GLN A 25 -28.26 -53.04 60.26
C GLN A 25 -27.28 -53.15 59.08
N CYS A 26 -26.63 -54.30 58.90
CA CYS A 26 -25.80 -54.53 57.71
C CYS A 26 -26.64 -54.38 56.43
N SER A 27 -27.84 -54.97 56.38
CA SER A 27 -28.72 -54.85 55.19
C SER A 27 -29.10 -53.40 54.87
N ALA A 28 -29.37 -52.58 55.88
CA ALA A 28 -29.66 -51.16 55.70
C ALA A 28 -28.44 -50.37 55.18
N ILE A 29 -27.24 -50.67 55.67
CA ILE A 29 -25.98 -50.08 55.18
C ILE A 29 -25.73 -50.48 53.73
N PHE A 30 -25.95 -51.75 53.37
CA PHE A 30 -25.79 -52.24 52.00
C PHE A 30 -26.76 -51.56 51.02
N GLU A 31 -28.04 -51.44 51.37
CA GLU A 31 -29.02 -50.76 50.51
C GLU A 31 -28.74 -49.24 50.40
N SER A 32 -28.26 -48.59 51.47
CA SER A 32 -27.80 -47.20 51.43
C SER A 32 -26.61 -47.01 50.49
N LYS A 33 -25.58 -47.87 50.60
CA LYS A 33 -24.39 -47.83 49.74
C LYS A 33 -24.71 -48.14 48.28
N LYS A 34 -25.66 -49.03 48.03
CA LYS A 34 -26.18 -49.35 46.70
C LYS A 34 -26.93 -48.17 46.10
N ALA A 35 -27.70 -47.43 46.89
CA ALA A 35 -28.38 -46.21 46.45
C ALA A 35 -27.38 -45.08 46.12
N GLU A 36 -26.37 -44.88 46.97
CA GLU A 36 -25.27 -43.93 46.74
C GLU A 36 -24.51 -44.26 45.44
N LEU A 37 -24.10 -45.51 45.26
CA LEU A 37 -23.39 -45.96 44.05
C LEU A 37 -24.24 -45.78 42.78
N LYS A 38 -25.56 -45.97 42.87
CA LYS A 38 -26.47 -45.74 41.74
C LYS A 38 -26.56 -44.26 41.38
N ASP A 39 -26.55 -43.36 42.36
CA ASP A 39 -26.52 -41.91 42.12
C ASP A 39 -25.18 -41.48 41.50
N ASP A 40 -24.07 -41.99 42.02
CA ASP A 40 -22.73 -41.72 41.45
C ASP A 40 -22.61 -42.22 40.01
N LEU A 41 -23.13 -43.41 39.71
CA LEU A 41 -23.16 -43.95 38.34
C LEU A 41 -23.96 -43.05 37.40
N ARG A 42 -25.10 -42.52 37.88
CA ARG A 42 -25.92 -41.57 37.13
C ARG A 42 -25.14 -40.28 36.85
N ARG A 43 -24.53 -39.68 37.88
CA ARG A 43 -23.72 -38.46 37.74
C ARG A 43 -22.52 -38.68 36.80
N LEU A 44 -21.89 -39.84 36.88
CA LEU A 44 -20.77 -40.19 36.01
C LEU A 44 -21.22 -40.30 34.55
N SER A 45 -22.37 -40.92 34.30
CA SER A 45 -22.96 -41.00 32.96
C SER A 45 -23.31 -39.63 32.40
N GLU A 46 -23.91 -38.75 33.21
CA GLU A 46 -24.21 -37.35 32.82
C GLU A 46 -22.93 -36.57 32.47
N LYS A 47 -21.88 -36.72 33.29
CA LYS A 47 -20.56 -36.11 33.01
C LYS A 47 -19.94 -36.65 31.72
N GLU A 48 -19.97 -37.96 31.51
CA GLU A 48 -19.44 -38.58 30.29
C GLU A 48 -20.16 -38.06 29.04
N GLN A 49 -21.48 -37.96 29.08
CA GLN A 49 -22.27 -37.38 27.99
C GLN A 49 -21.87 -35.92 27.73
N SER A 50 -21.73 -35.10 28.78
CA SER A 50 -21.31 -33.70 28.63
C SER A 50 -19.92 -33.56 28.03
N LEU A 51 -18.97 -34.42 28.42
CA LEU A 51 -17.62 -34.44 27.87
C LEU A 51 -17.60 -34.89 26.42
N ARG A 52 -18.37 -35.91 26.06
CA ARG A 52 -18.52 -36.36 24.67
C ARG A 52 -19.05 -35.24 23.79
N ILE A 53 -20.10 -34.53 24.22
CA ILE A 53 -20.64 -33.37 23.49
C ILE A 53 -19.56 -32.31 23.32
N LEU A 54 -18.85 -31.96 24.39
CA LEU A 54 -17.80 -30.93 24.34
C LEU A 54 -16.65 -31.33 23.40
N GLN A 55 -16.25 -32.61 23.39
CA GLN A 55 -15.22 -33.13 22.49
C GLN A 55 -15.68 -33.06 21.03
N THR A 56 -16.92 -33.46 20.74
CA THR A 56 -17.49 -33.37 19.40
C THR A 56 -17.59 -31.93 18.91
N GLU A 57 -18.06 -31.00 19.74
CA GLU A 57 -18.13 -29.58 19.37
C GLU A 57 -16.73 -28.97 19.19
N ASN A 58 -15.74 -29.36 20.00
CA ASN A 58 -14.36 -28.91 19.79
C ASN A 58 -13.79 -29.44 18.47
N ALA A 59 -14.00 -30.72 18.17
CA ALA A 59 -13.56 -31.31 16.92
C ALA A 59 -14.20 -30.61 15.71
N ARG A 60 -15.52 -30.36 15.77
CA ARG A 60 -16.25 -29.61 14.75
C ARG A 60 -15.72 -28.19 14.57
N LEU A 61 -15.47 -27.48 15.68
CA LEU A 61 -14.95 -26.12 15.65
C LEU A 61 -13.52 -26.07 15.09
N LEU A 62 -12.67 -27.02 15.45
CA LEU A 62 -11.31 -27.14 14.91
C LEU A 62 -11.33 -27.41 13.40
N ASP A 63 -12.23 -28.29 12.94
CA ASP A 63 -12.41 -28.59 11.52
C ASP A 63 -12.87 -27.34 10.75
N GLU A 64 -13.89 -26.63 11.24
CA GLU A 64 -14.38 -25.38 10.65
C GLU A 64 -13.28 -24.30 10.58
N LYS A 65 -12.47 -24.18 11.63
CA LYS A 65 -11.34 -23.25 11.68
C LYS A 65 -10.25 -23.63 10.68
N ASN A 66 -9.95 -24.92 10.55
CA ASN A 66 -8.97 -25.41 9.61
C ASN A 66 -9.42 -25.18 8.17
N ASP A 67 -10.69 -25.41 7.86
CA ASP A 67 -11.28 -25.12 6.55
C ASP A 67 -11.25 -23.63 6.20
N LEU A 68 -11.57 -22.77 7.17
CA LEU A 68 -11.49 -21.33 6.98
C LEU A 68 -10.04 -20.88 6.77
N LEU A 69 -9.10 -21.45 7.53
CA LEU A 69 -7.67 -21.15 7.37
C LEU A 69 -7.18 -21.58 6.00
N ASN A 70 -7.49 -22.79 5.55
CA ASN A 70 -7.14 -23.29 4.22
C ASN A 70 -7.71 -22.41 3.09
N LYS A 71 -8.96 -21.94 3.23
CA LYS A 71 -9.56 -20.99 2.27
C LYS A 71 -8.80 -19.67 2.25
N LYS A 72 -8.43 -19.15 3.42
CA LYS A 72 -7.68 -17.89 3.55
C LYS A 72 -6.26 -18.02 3.02
N GLU A 73 -5.58 -19.12 3.26
CA GLU A 73 -4.25 -19.41 2.71
C GLU A 73 -4.28 -19.43 1.19
N LYS A 74 -5.27 -20.12 0.57
CA LYS A 74 -5.46 -20.11 -0.88
C LYS A 74 -5.72 -18.71 -1.44
N GLU A 75 -6.61 -17.95 -0.79
CA GLU A 75 -6.90 -16.56 -1.18
C GLU A 75 -5.65 -15.67 -1.13
N VAL A 76 -4.84 -15.82 -0.08
CA VAL A 76 -3.58 -15.09 0.09
C VAL A 76 -2.55 -15.53 -0.95
N GLU A 77 -2.42 -16.83 -1.22
CA GLU A 77 -1.50 -17.35 -2.22
C GLU A 77 -1.84 -16.85 -3.63
N GLU A 78 -3.12 -16.84 -4.01
CA GLU A 78 -3.58 -16.27 -5.28
C GLU A 78 -3.29 -14.76 -5.37
N LYS A 79 -3.55 -14.02 -4.29
CA LYS A 79 -3.22 -12.58 -4.22
C LYS A 79 -1.73 -12.33 -4.36
N LEU A 80 -0.89 -13.14 -3.72
CA LEU A 80 0.56 -13.03 -3.82
C LEU A 80 1.06 -13.32 -5.24
N LYS A 81 0.55 -14.37 -5.89
CA LYS A 81 0.88 -14.67 -7.30
C LYS A 81 0.47 -13.53 -8.23
N ASN A 82 -0.72 -12.98 -8.06
CA ASN A 82 -1.21 -11.84 -8.84
C ASN A 82 -0.37 -10.58 -8.61
N LEU A 83 0.04 -10.33 -7.37
CA LEU A 83 0.86 -9.17 -7.02
C LEU A 83 2.27 -9.29 -7.61
N ALA A 84 2.89 -10.46 -7.49
CA ALA A 84 4.19 -10.74 -8.10
C ALA A 84 4.16 -10.57 -9.64
N ALA A 85 3.12 -11.08 -10.30
CA ALA A 85 2.94 -10.91 -11.74
C ALA A 85 2.78 -9.43 -12.13
N LYS A 86 2.01 -8.65 -11.35
CA LYS A 86 1.86 -7.21 -11.56
C LYS A 86 3.15 -6.43 -11.32
N GLU A 87 3.93 -6.80 -10.31
CA GLU A 87 5.21 -6.16 -10.01
C GLU A 87 6.20 -6.35 -11.16
N GLU A 88 6.31 -7.57 -11.69
CA GLU A 88 7.18 -7.86 -12.84
C GLU A 88 6.72 -7.12 -14.09
N ALA A 89 5.42 -7.11 -14.39
CA ALA A 89 4.87 -6.32 -15.50
C ALA A 89 5.11 -4.81 -15.33
N PHE A 90 5.07 -4.29 -14.09
CA PHE A 90 5.36 -2.89 -13.83
C PHE A 90 6.85 -2.57 -14.02
N LYS A 91 7.75 -3.45 -13.60
CA LYS A 91 9.20 -3.29 -13.83
C LYS A 91 9.54 -3.28 -15.33
N THR A 92 8.95 -4.18 -16.12
CA THR A 92 9.18 -4.21 -17.57
C THR A 92 8.67 -2.91 -18.22
N LEU A 93 7.44 -2.50 -17.93
CA LEU A 93 6.91 -1.23 -18.43
C LEU A 93 7.76 -0.03 -18.03
N GLN A 94 8.22 0.04 -16.78
CA GLN A 94 9.07 1.15 -16.32
C GLN A 94 10.41 1.20 -17.06
N THR A 95 11.03 0.05 -17.33
CA THR A 95 12.30 -0.01 -18.08
C THR A 95 12.13 0.35 -19.55
N GLU A 96 11.04 -0.09 -20.19
CA GLU A 96 10.68 0.28 -21.56
C GLU A 96 10.40 1.78 -21.70
N GLU A 97 9.56 2.35 -20.82
CA GLU A 97 9.24 3.77 -20.84
C GLU A 97 10.47 4.65 -20.54
N LYS A 98 11.33 4.23 -19.61
CA LYS A 98 12.60 4.93 -19.35
C LYS A 98 13.51 4.93 -20.58
N LYS A 99 13.60 3.80 -21.29
CA LYS A 99 14.37 3.69 -22.54
C LYS A 99 13.77 4.57 -23.63
N ARG A 100 12.45 4.53 -23.80
CA ARG A 100 11.72 5.36 -24.77
C ARG A 100 11.94 6.85 -24.50
N LEU A 101 11.81 7.27 -23.24
CA LEU A 101 12.02 8.66 -22.85
C LEU A 101 13.47 9.11 -23.11
N LYS A 102 14.45 8.27 -22.77
CA LYS A 102 15.86 8.56 -23.05
C LYS A 102 16.11 8.75 -24.55
N ASN A 103 15.60 7.84 -25.38
CA ASN A 103 15.74 7.92 -26.83
C ASN A 103 15.09 9.21 -27.39
N LEU A 104 13.90 9.56 -26.90
CA LEU A 104 13.20 10.77 -27.34
C LEU A 104 13.95 12.05 -26.92
N ILE A 105 14.58 12.06 -25.75
CA ILE A 105 15.44 13.18 -25.33
C ILE A 105 16.65 13.30 -26.26
N GLU A 106 17.35 12.19 -26.51
CA GLU A 106 18.53 12.15 -27.38
C GLU A 106 18.20 12.57 -28.82
N GLU A 107 17.08 12.11 -29.37
CA GLU A 107 16.58 12.49 -30.68
C GLU A 107 16.28 14.00 -30.74
N ASN A 108 15.55 14.52 -29.75
CA ASN A 108 15.23 15.95 -29.70
C ASN A 108 16.48 16.83 -29.53
N GLU A 109 17.45 16.42 -28.71
CA GLU A 109 18.72 17.12 -28.57
C GLU A 109 19.53 17.11 -29.88
N GLY A 110 19.49 15.99 -30.62
CA GLY A 110 20.07 15.88 -31.95
C GLY A 110 19.42 16.86 -32.94
N ILE A 111 18.10 16.82 -33.05
CA ILE A 111 17.33 17.73 -33.93
C ILE A 111 17.58 19.19 -33.55
N LEU A 112 17.58 19.55 -32.27
CA LEU A 112 17.86 20.92 -31.82
C LEU A 112 19.28 21.36 -32.21
N ARG A 113 20.26 20.47 -32.14
CA ARG A 113 21.63 20.75 -32.56
C ARG A 113 21.71 20.98 -34.06
N GLU A 114 21.07 20.13 -34.86
CA GLU A 114 21.00 20.27 -36.31
C GLU A 114 20.30 21.58 -36.72
N ILE A 115 19.17 21.91 -36.10
CA ILE A 115 18.45 23.16 -36.34
C ILE A 115 19.33 24.37 -36.00
N LYS A 116 20.01 24.36 -34.86
CA LYS A 116 20.92 25.45 -34.47
C LYS A 116 22.08 25.58 -35.46
N GLN A 117 22.73 24.48 -35.81
CA GLN A 117 23.83 24.49 -36.77
C GLN A 117 23.38 24.97 -38.15
N ALA A 118 22.22 24.50 -38.63
CA ALA A 118 21.66 24.95 -39.91
C ALA A 118 21.31 26.45 -39.89
N LYS A 119 20.71 26.93 -38.79
CA LYS A 119 20.42 28.36 -38.57
C LYS A 119 21.70 29.18 -38.61
N ASP A 120 22.69 28.81 -37.81
CA ASP A 120 23.95 29.55 -37.67
C ASP A 120 24.74 29.53 -38.98
N ASN A 121 24.82 28.39 -39.67
CA ASN A 121 25.41 28.29 -41.00
C ASN A 121 24.72 29.22 -42.01
N LYS A 122 23.38 29.24 -42.03
CA LYS A 122 22.63 30.07 -42.98
C LYS A 122 22.81 31.56 -42.70
N ILE A 123 22.80 31.95 -41.43
CA ILE A 123 23.08 33.32 -41.00
C ILE A 123 24.50 33.71 -41.40
N GLY A 124 25.49 32.91 -41.02
CA GLY A 124 26.90 33.13 -41.34
C GLY A 124 27.14 33.26 -42.84
N GLU A 125 26.56 32.38 -43.66
CA GLU A 125 26.64 32.45 -45.12
C GLU A 125 26.02 33.74 -45.68
N THR A 126 24.86 34.15 -45.17
CA THR A 126 24.12 35.32 -45.67
C THR A 126 24.93 36.59 -45.43
N TYR A 127 25.49 36.75 -44.24
CA TYR A 127 26.29 37.93 -43.89
C TYR A 127 27.71 37.89 -44.46
N SER A 128 28.30 36.70 -44.69
CA SER A 128 29.60 36.57 -45.35
C SER A 128 29.55 36.91 -46.85
N LYS A 129 28.40 36.71 -47.50
CA LYS A 129 28.20 37.10 -48.92
C LYS A 129 27.84 38.58 -49.08
N MET A 130 27.47 39.26 -47.99
CA MET A 130 27.12 40.67 -47.99
C MET A 130 28.37 41.54 -47.83
N LYS A 131 28.40 42.69 -48.51
CA LYS A 131 29.51 43.64 -48.39
C LYS A 131 29.69 44.08 -46.94
N ASP A 132 30.92 44.00 -46.42
CA ASP A 132 31.28 44.28 -45.02
C ASP A 132 30.65 45.56 -44.46
N SER A 133 30.71 46.66 -45.24
CA SER A 133 30.13 47.96 -44.84
C SER A 133 28.61 47.95 -44.70
N LYS A 134 27.89 47.14 -45.50
CA LYS A 134 26.43 46.98 -45.37
C LYS A 134 26.09 46.09 -44.19
N SER A 135 26.84 45.00 -44.00
CA SER A 135 26.68 44.10 -42.85
C SER A 135 26.89 44.85 -41.53
N ALA A 136 27.96 45.65 -41.42
CA ALA A 136 28.25 46.51 -40.27
C ALA A 136 27.07 47.45 -39.96
N LEU A 137 26.59 48.19 -40.97
CA LEU A 137 25.47 49.12 -40.80
C LEU A 137 24.18 48.42 -40.36
N ILE A 138 23.88 47.23 -40.87
CA ILE A 138 22.70 46.46 -40.45
C ILE A 138 22.84 46.00 -39.00
N LEU A 139 24.01 45.46 -38.63
CA LEU A 139 24.26 44.96 -37.27
C LEU A 139 24.25 46.07 -36.22
N GLU A 140 24.72 47.26 -36.55
CA GLU A 140 24.65 48.44 -35.68
C GLU A 140 23.23 48.91 -35.35
N ASN A 141 22.27 48.58 -36.21
CA ASN A 141 20.87 48.98 -36.08
C ASN A 141 19.97 47.84 -35.56
N LEU A 142 20.54 46.66 -35.32
CA LEU A 142 19.85 45.54 -34.70
C LEU A 142 19.88 45.63 -33.17
N PRO A 143 18.91 45.01 -32.48
CA PRO A 143 19.01 44.80 -31.03
C PRO A 143 20.32 44.07 -30.69
N ALA A 144 20.98 44.51 -29.62
CA ALA A 144 22.33 44.04 -29.26
C ALA A 144 22.45 42.52 -29.19
N GLN A 145 21.42 41.83 -28.67
CA GLN A 145 21.39 40.37 -28.58
C GLN A 145 21.35 39.68 -29.95
N ASN A 146 20.52 40.18 -30.87
CA ASN A 146 20.41 39.61 -32.21
C ASN A 146 21.67 39.88 -33.04
N ALA A 147 22.25 41.07 -32.90
CA ALA A 147 23.53 41.41 -33.52
C ALA A 147 24.65 40.49 -33.02
N LEU A 148 24.69 40.22 -31.71
CA LEU A 148 25.66 39.31 -31.12
C LEU A 148 25.50 37.87 -31.65
N GLU A 149 24.27 37.34 -31.72
CA GLU A 149 24.03 36.00 -32.29
C GLU A 149 24.53 35.87 -33.72
N ILE A 150 24.30 36.89 -34.56
CA ILE A 150 24.78 36.91 -35.95
C ILE A 150 26.32 36.99 -35.99
N LEU A 151 26.92 37.82 -35.15
CA LEU A 151 28.38 37.95 -35.05
C LEU A 151 29.05 36.63 -34.62
N MET A 152 28.43 35.88 -33.71
CA MET A 152 28.91 34.57 -33.26
C MET A 152 28.80 33.48 -34.34
N ALA A 153 27.86 33.63 -35.28
CA ALA A 153 27.68 32.72 -36.41
C ALA A 153 28.65 33.00 -37.58
N LEU A 154 29.41 34.10 -37.54
CA LEU A 154 30.37 34.46 -38.58
C LEU A 154 31.73 33.78 -38.38
N LYS A 155 32.43 33.55 -39.50
CA LYS A 155 33.84 33.13 -39.45
C LYS A 155 34.71 34.25 -38.85
N PRO A 156 35.79 33.94 -38.11
CA PRO A 156 36.62 34.93 -37.43
C PRO A 156 37.14 36.06 -38.35
N GLN A 157 37.46 35.73 -39.60
CA GLN A 157 37.93 36.70 -40.58
C GLN A 157 36.85 37.72 -40.99
N GLU A 158 35.62 37.25 -41.26
CA GLU A 158 34.50 38.11 -41.66
C GLU A 158 34.01 38.96 -40.48
N LEU A 159 33.96 38.36 -39.30
CA LEU A 159 33.71 39.06 -38.04
C LEU A 159 34.67 40.24 -37.85
N GLY A 160 35.98 40.01 -38.01
CA GLY A 160 36.99 41.07 -37.85
C GLY A 160 36.83 42.21 -38.87
N LYS A 161 36.54 41.90 -40.14
CA LYS A 161 36.28 42.90 -41.18
C LYS A 161 35.04 43.73 -40.89
N ILE A 162 33.96 43.09 -40.44
CA ILE A 162 32.69 43.74 -40.11
C ILE A 162 32.86 44.65 -38.89
N LEU A 163 33.48 44.17 -37.80
CA LEU A 163 33.75 44.98 -36.62
C LEU A 163 34.63 46.20 -36.94
N ALA A 164 35.62 46.06 -37.83
CA ALA A 164 36.47 47.17 -38.28
C ALA A 164 35.71 48.23 -39.10
N LYS A 165 34.53 47.91 -39.63
CA LYS A 165 33.65 48.82 -40.37
C LYS A 165 32.48 49.34 -39.54
N MET A 166 32.35 48.90 -38.28
CA MET A 166 31.32 49.35 -37.35
C MET A 166 31.72 50.63 -36.60
N ASP A 167 30.74 51.34 -36.03
CA ASP A 167 30.96 52.37 -35.03
C ASP A 167 31.75 51.79 -33.83
N PRO A 168 32.89 52.40 -33.44
CA PRO A 168 33.75 51.86 -32.39
C PRO A 168 33.06 51.66 -31.04
N LYS A 169 32.08 52.51 -30.68
CA LYS A 169 31.38 52.39 -29.39
C LYS A 169 30.41 51.22 -29.43
N LYS A 170 29.67 51.04 -30.53
CA LYS A 170 28.77 49.89 -30.72
C LYS A 170 29.53 48.57 -30.81
N ALA A 171 30.65 48.54 -31.54
CA ALA A 171 31.51 47.35 -31.62
C ALA A 171 32.09 46.95 -30.26
N ALA A 172 32.55 47.92 -29.46
CA ALA A 172 33.01 47.69 -28.10
C ALA A 172 31.90 47.12 -27.21
N ALA A 173 30.68 47.68 -27.27
CA ALA A 173 29.54 47.19 -26.49
C ALA A 173 29.14 45.75 -26.82
N LEU A 174 29.14 45.37 -28.10
CA LEU A 174 28.87 43.99 -28.53
C LEU A 174 29.98 43.03 -28.10
N THR A 175 31.23 43.47 -28.15
CA THR A 175 32.38 42.67 -27.69
C THR A 175 32.33 42.46 -26.18
N GLU A 176 31.96 43.49 -25.41
CA GLU A 176 31.76 43.38 -23.97
C GLU A 176 30.61 42.42 -23.62
N LEU A 177 29.52 42.48 -24.40
CA LEU A 177 28.39 41.55 -24.23
C LEU A 177 28.79 40.10 -24.51
N TRP A 178 29.66 39.86 -25.50
CA TRP A 178 30.18 38.53 -25.80
C TRP A 178 31.04 37.97 -24.66
N GLN A 179 31.85 38.80 -24.02
CA GLN A 179 32.71 38.37 -22.92
C GLN A 179 31.95 38.03 -21.63
N LYS A 180 30.69 38.48 -21.49
CA LYS A 180 29.85 38.16 -20.33
C LYS A 180 29.36 36.70 -20.45
N PRO A 181 29.41 35.90 -19.37
CA PRO A 181 28.90 34.53 -19.40
C PRO A 181 27.42 34.55 -19.80
N PRO A 182 26.91 33.53 -20.53
CA PRO A 182 25.51 33.45 -20.91
C PRO A 182 24.63 33.59 -19.67
N ARG A 183 24.02 34.76 -19.49
CA ARG A 183 22.96 34.92 -18.50
C ARG A 183 21.78 34.15 -19.06
N GLU A 184 21.27 33.19 -18.28
CA GLU A 184 19.94 32.62 -18.51
C GLU A 184 18.91 33.75 -18.40
N ASN A 185 18.71 34.54 -19.46
CA ASN A 185 17.54 35.39 -19.59
C ASN A 185 16.36 34.50 -19.99
N LYS A 186 15.97 33.61 -19.08
CA LYS A 186 14.57 33.18 -18.95
C LYS A 186 13.92 34.14 -17.97
N GLU A 187 13.51 35.31 -18.46
CA GLU A 187 12.37 35.97 -17.84
C GLU A 187 11.17 35.07 -18.11
N ILE A 188 10.93 34.12 -17.21
CA ILE A 188 9.63 33.49 -17.05
C ILE A 188 8.72 34.63 -16.56
N PRO A 189 7.65 34.99 -17.29
CA PRO A 189 6.68 35.95 -16.78
C PRO A 189 6.14 35.44 -15.43
N LYS A 190 6.53 36.10 -14.34
CA LYS A 190 5.94 35.91 -13.01
C LYS A 190 4.55 36.56 -13.01
N THR A 191 3.57 35.84 -13.54
CA THR A 191 2.15 36.04 -13.20
C THR A 191 1.41 34.73 -13.39
N ILE A 192 1.48 33.87 -12.37
CA ILE A 192 0.39 32.98 -12.00
C ILE A 192 0.19 33.20 -10.50
N PRO A 193 -0.97 33.72 -10.05
CA PRO A 193 -1.26 33.86 -8.62
C PRO A 193 -1.27 32.47 -7.96
N PRO A 194 -0.90 32.34 -6.67
CA PRO A 194 -0.87 31.05 -6.01
C PRO A 194 -2.30 30.50 -5.90
N THR A 195 -2.59 29.43 -6.63
CA THR A 195 -3.77 28.60 -6.42
C THR A 195 -3.70 28.03 -4.99
N PRO A 196 -4.76 28.15 -4.17
CA PRO A 196 -4.80 27.60 -2.82
C PRO A 196 -4.60 26.07 -2.83
N PRO A 197 -4.02 25.48 -1.77
CA PRO A 197 -3.85 24.03 -1.68
C PRO A 197 -5.20 23.33 -1.70
N ILE A 198 -5.37 22.41 -2.65
CA ILE A 198 -6.49 21.46 -2.70
C ILE A 198 -6.35 20.54 -1.49
N VAL A 199 -7.20 20.75 -0.50
CA VAL A 199 -7.45 19.80 0.58
C VAL A 199 -8.08 18.55 -0.07
N PRO A 200 -7.60 17.33 0.19
CA PRO A 200 -8.25 16.13 -0.30
C PRO A 200 -9.63 15.99 0.37
N THR A 201 -10.68 16.04 -0.44
CA THR A 201 -12.06 15.75 -0.05
C THR A 201 -12.15 14.38 0.60
N PRO A 202 -12.76 14.24 1.80
CA PRO A 202 -13.03 12.93 2.39
C PRO A 202 -14.03 12.15 1.52
N SER A 203 -13.65 10.93 1.20
CA SER A 203 -14.50 9.93 0.56
C SER A 203 -15.80 9.77 1.36
N LYS A 204 -16.95 9.88 0.69
CA LYS A 204 -18.26 9.53 1.27
C LYS A 204 -18.26 8.03 1.58
N GLU A 205 -18.25 7.71 2.85
CA GLU A 205 -18.56 6.39 3.37
C GLU A 205 -20.08 6.13 3.22
N PRO A 206 -20.52 4.92 2.79
CA PRO A 206 -21.95 4.62 2.69
C PRO A 206 -22.51 4.36 4.09
N MET A 207 -23.42 5.22 4.56
CA MET A 207 -24.18 4.96 5.78
C MET A 207 -25.09 3.73 5.60
N ILE A 208 -24.85 2.75 6.47
CA ILE A 208 -25.70 1.61 6.76
C ILE A 208 -27.04 2.14 7.32
N LYS A 209 -28.16 1.70 6.74
CA LYS A 209 -29.52 1.99 7.26
C LYS A 209 -29.75 1.16 8.52
N ASP A 210 -30.02 1.83 9.63
CA ASP A 210 -30.50 1.19 10.86
C ASP A 210 -32.02 0.90 10.75
N PRO A 211 -32.50 -0.33 11.04
CA PRO A 211 -33.88 -0.72 10.84
C PRO A 211 -34.67 -0.60 12.15
N ASN A 212 -34.95 0.62 12.64
CA ASN A 212 -36.06 0.80 13.58
C ASN A 212 -36.38 2.28 13.80
N THR A 213 -37.38 2.83 13.10
CA THR A 213 -38.21 3.91 13.65
C THR A 213 -39.59 3.81 13.01
N LYS A 214 -40.57 3.45 13.84
CA LYS A 214 -42.00 3.44 13.54
C LYS A 214 -42.48 4.81 13.09
N GLU A 215 -43.19 4.82 11.97
CA GLU A 215 -44.04 5.90 11.47
C GLU A 215 -45.28 6.05 12.39
N PRO A 216 -45.67 7.26 12.83
CA PRO A 216 -46.96 7.45 13.48
C PRO A 216 -48.06 7.61 12.43
N ALA A 217 -49.14 6.86 12.61
CA ALA A 217 -50.33 6.85 11.77
C ALA A 217 -51.25 8.06 12.00
N GLY A 218 -51.97 8.47 10.95
CA GLY A 218 -53.19 9.29 10.96
C GLY A 218 -52.92 10.80 10.87
N VAL A 219 -53.57 11.57 10.00
CA VAL A 219 -54.96 11.55 9.51
C VAL A 219 -55.01 11.95 8.03
#